data_AF-A0AB33J2C5-F1
#
_entry.id   AF-A0AB33J2C5-F1
#
_cell.length_a   1.000
_cell.length_b   1.000
_cell.length_c   1.000
_cell.angle_alpha   90.00
_cell.angle_beta   90.00
_cell.angle_gamma   90.00
#
_symmetry.space_group_name_H-M   'P 1'
#
loop_
_entity.id
_entity.type
_entity.pdbx_description
1 polymer ?
#
loop_
_entity_poly.entity_id
_entity_poly.type
_entity_poly.pdbx_seq_one_letter_code
_entity_poly.pdbx_strand_id
1 'polypeptide(L)'
;MNKMRLFLIAMMMCLTISSKAQTKSNIEQKEYYMYSWVQVRWANKANGEPCFVILESRGLGNKQKPSIMKTDDGRSIVFDNMMDGLNYLELKGWELVFTEHDSFSNLLVRRKVTKEELERTVKEYTHYETTTPKVQLNLAEKNIHIDYE
;
A
#
# COMPACT_ATOMS: atom_id res chain seq x y z
N MET A 1 3.93 19.70 57.59
CA MET A 1 2.86 19.60 56.56
C MET A 1 2.13 18.28 56.80
N ASN A 2 0.85 18.31 57.22
CA ASN A 2 0.15 17.13 57.75
C ASN A 2 0.13 15.97 56.74
N LYS A 3 0.52 14.77 57.17
CA LYS A 3 0.62 13.53 56.36
C LYS A 3 -0.63 13.26 55.50
N MET A 4 -1.79 13.71 55.98
CA MET A 4 -3.08 13.62 55.28
C MET A 4 -3.15 14.46 53.98
N ARG A 5 -2.50 15.64 53.93
CA ARG A 5 -2.42 16.47 52.72
C ARG A 5 -1.54 15.82 51.66
N LEU A 6 -0.44 15.16 52.06
CA LEU A 6 0.46 14.48 51.13
C LEU A 6 -0.25 13.28 50.48
N PHE A 7 -1.04 12.55 51.26
CA PHE A 7 -1.81 11.40 50.78
C PHE A 7 -2.90 11.81 49.78
N LEU A 8 -3.63 12.91 50.05
CA LEU A 8 -4.63 13.46 49.13
C LEU A 8 -4.02 13.92 47.80
N ILE A 9 -2.84 14.54 47.84
CA ILE A 9 -2.12 14.99 46.63
C ILE A 9 -1.66 13.77 45.80
N ALA A 10 -1.12 12.73 46.45
CA ALA A 10 -0.73 11.48 45.77
C ALA A 10 -1.95 10.77 45.15
N MET A 11 -3.09 10.74 45.83
CA MET A 11 -4.31 10.12 45.32
C MET A 11 -4.89 10.89 44.12
N MET A 12 -4.86 12.23 44.14
CA MET A 12 -5.26 13.04 42.99
C MET A 12 -4.33 12.83 41.79
N MET A 13 -3.01 12.72 42.01
CA MET A 13 -2.08 12.41 40.91
C MET A 13 -2.38 11.05 40.28
N CYS A 14 -2.59 10.00 41.06
CA CYS A 14 -2.96 8.67 40.55
C CYS A 14 -4.26 8.68 39.73
N LEU A 15 -5.27 9.47 40.13
CA LEU A 15 -6.52 9.60 39.40
C LEU A 15 -6.34 10.32 38.06
N THR A 16 -5.53 11.39 38.00
CA THR A 16 -5.29 12.12 36.74
C THR A 16 -4.45 11.35 35.72
N ILE A 17 -3.59 10.42 36.17
CA ILE A 17 -2.78 9.58 35.28
C ILE A 17 -3.66 8.47 34.66
N SER A 18 -4.57 7.89 35.43
CA SER A 18 -5.52 6.87 34.96
C SER A 18 -6.55 7.43 33.97
N SER A 19 -6.95 8.70 34.09
CA SER A 19 -7.89 9.33 33.14
C SER A 19 -7.28 9.54 31.75
N LYS A 20 -5.95 9.64 31.62
CA LYS A 20 -5.29 9.69 30.29
C LYS A 20 -5.11 8.31 29.65
N ALA A 21 -5.13 7.25 30.43
CA ALA A 21 -5.00 5.88 29.94
C ALA A 21 -6.32 5.30 29.40
N GLN A 22 -7.47 5.92 29.70
CA GLN A 22 -8.79 5.35 29.42
C GLN A 22 -9.68 6.17 28.48
N THR A 23 -9.17 7.22 27.84
CA THR A 23 -9.90 7.98 26.79
C THR A 23 -9.22 7.91 25.42
N LYS A 24 -8.81 6.71 25.04
CA LYS A 24 -8.87 6.31 23.64
C LYS A 24 -9.70 5.05 23.62
N SER A 25 -11.01 5.25 23.58
CA SER A 25 -11.86 4.29 22.86
C SER A 25 -11.11 3.91 21.59
N ASN A 26 -11.04 2.62 21.32
CA ASN A 26 -10.59 2.03 20.07
C ASN A 26 -11.41 2.62 18.90
N ILE A 27 -11.16 3.87 18.52
CA ILE A 27 -11.25 4.28 17.14
C ILE A 27 -10.02 3.61 16.56
N GLU A 28 -10.19 2.38 16.06
CA GLU A 28 -9.18 1.73 15.24
C GLU A 28 -8.61 2.80 14.32
N GLN A 29 -7.32 3.08 14.49
CA GLN A 29 -6.68 4.16 13.78
C GLN A 29 -6.74 3.77 12.30
N LYS A 30 -7.68 4.36 11.56
CA LYS A 30 -8.03 3.96 10.20
C LYS A 30 -6.76 3.77 9.38
N GLU A 31 -6.55 2.57 8.89
CA GLU A 31 -5.38 2.25 8.09
C GLU A 31 -5.61 2.70 6.65
N TYR A 32 -4.56 3.25 6.04
CA TYR A 32 -4.57 3.72 4.67
C TYR A 32 -3.55 2.92 3.87
N TYR A 33 -3.94 2.52 2.65
CA TYR A 33 -3.12 1.68 1.79
C TYR A 33 -3.00 2.30 0.40
N MET A 34 -1.81 2.20 -0.19
CA MET A 34 -1.57 2.52 -1.58
C MET A 34 -1.35 1.24 -2.37
N TYR A 35 -2.07 1.09 -3.48
CA TYR A 35 -2.04 -0.09 -4.34
C TYR A 35 -1.04 0.09 -5.49
N SER A 36 -0.42 -1.01 -5.91
CA SER A 36 0.47 -1.05 -7.07
C SER A 36 0.41 -2.43 -7.74
N TRP A 37 0.69 -2.44 -9.04
CA TRP A 37 0.97 -3.66 -9.79
C TRP A 37 2.47 -3.86 -9.87
N VAL A 38 2.93 -5.04 -9.47
CA VAL A 38 4.34 -5.42 -9.53
C VAL A 38 4.55 -6.72 -10.29
N GLN A 39 5.72 -6.87 -10.88
CA GLN A 39 6.13 -8.10 -11.57
C GLN A 39 7.53 -8.49 -11.13
N VAL A 40 7.76 -9.77 -10.86
CA VAL A 40 9.11 -10.29 -10.64
C VAL A 40 9.58 -10.95 -11.93
N ARG A 41 10.61 -10.40 -12.56
CA ARG A 41 11.02 -10.77 -13.92
C ARG A 41 12.49 -11.15 -13.98
N TRP A 42 12.80 -12.12 -14.84
CA TRP A 42 14.17 -12.40 -15.27
C TRP A 42 14.73 -11.19 -16.03
N ALA A 43 15.98 -10.86 -15.76
CA ALA A 43 16.77 -9.84 -16.42
C ALA A 43 18.23 -10.29 -16.52
N ASN A 44 19.05 -9.51 -17.22
CA ASN A 44 20.49 -9.72 -17.27
C ASN A 44 21.18 -8.47 -16.72
N LYS A 45 22.20 -8.68 -15.89
CA LYS A 45 23.14 -7.63 -15.48
C LYS A 45 23.94 -7.14 -16.70
N ALA A 46 24.62 -6.01 -16.56
CA ALA A 46 25.44 -5.44 -17.64
C ALA A 46 26.57 -6.37 -18.12
N ASN A 47 27.05 -7.27 -17.25
CA ASN A 47 28.05 -8.30 -17.56
C ASN A 47 27.45 -9.58 -18.19
N GLY A 48 26.13 -9.62 -18.43
CA GLY A 48 25.42 -10.76 -19.01
C GLY A 48 24.98 -11.84 -18.02
N GLU A 49 25.32 -11.73 -16.74
CA GLU A 49 24.83 -12.67 -15.72
C GLU A 49 23.31 -12.53 -15.52
N PRO A 50 22.57 -13.65 -15.40
CA PRO A 50 21.15 -13.60 -15.11
C PRO A 50 20.90 -13.03 -13.71
N CYS A 51 19.78 -12.32 -13.58
CA CYS A 51 19.26 -11.84 -12.31
C CYS A 51 17.74 -11.71 -12.37
N PHE A 52 17.15 -11.35 -11.23
CA PHE A 52 15.75 -10.99 -11.13
C PHE A 52 15.59 -9.54 -10.71
N VAL A 53 14.54 -8.90 -11.21
CA VAL A 53 14.17 -7.52 -10.86
C VAL A 53 12.68 -7.45 -10.54
N ILE A 54 12.32 -6.46 -9.71
CA ILE A 54 10.93 -6.07 -9.52
C ILE A 54 10.63 -4.93 -10.49
N LEU A 55 9.60 -5.08 -11.31
CA LEU A 55 9.03 -4.02 -12.11
C LEU A 55 7.81 -3.46 -11.37
N GLU A 56 7.78 -2.16 -11.11
CA GLU A 56 6.71 -1.47 -10.37
C GLU A 56 5.98 -0.48 -11.28
N SER A 57 4.63 -0.53 -11.27
CA SER A 57 3.75 0.49 -11.85
C SER A 57 3.09 1.30 -10.73
N ARG A 58 3.61 2.50 -10.47
CA ARG A 58 3.06 3.41 -9.43
C ARG A 58 1.82 4.14 -9.93
N GLY A 59 0.79 4.22 -9.09
CA GLY A 59 -0.33 5.19 -9.19
C GLY A 59 -1.33 5.01 -10.34
N LEU A 60 -0.89 4.52 -11.51
CA LEU A 60 -1.71 4.44 -12.73
C LEU A 60 -1.92 3.00 -13.23
N GLY A 61 -1.47 2.03 -12.43
CA GLY A 61 -1.49 0.61 -12.78
C GLY A 61 -0.91 0.35 -14.17
N ASN A 62 -1.62 -0.43 -14.97
CA ASN A 62 -1.16 -0.95 -16.25
C ASN A 62 -1.07 0.12 -17.36
N LYS A 63 -1.56 1.35 -17.11
CA LYS A 63 -1.54 2.43 -18.10
C LYS A 63 -0.13 3.01 -18.30
N GLN A 64 0.75 2.88 -17.31
CA GLN A 64 2.15 3.26 -17.44
C GLN A 64 3.03 2.01 -17.59
N LYS A 65 4.07 2.13 -18.44
CA LYS A 65 5.10 1.09 -18.53
C LYS A 65 5.79 0.97 -17.17
N PRO A 66 5.86 -0.24 -16.59
CA PRO A 66 6.50 -0.42 -15.30
C PRO A 66 8.00 -0.12 -15.41
N SER A 67 8.59 0.30 -14.29
CA SER A 67 10.03 0.59 -14.21
C SER A 67 10.70 -0.34 -13.20
N ILE A 68 11.98 -0.63 -13.41
CA ILE A 68 12.77 -1.41 -12.45
C ILE A 68 12.78 -0.65 -11.12
N MET A 69 12.40 -1.34 -10.04
CA MET A 69 12.42 -0.78 -8.70
C MET A 69 13.85 -0.39 -8.32
N LYS A 70 13.97 0.79 -7.71
CA LYS A 70 15.23 1.38 -7.29
C LYS A 70 15.23 1.65 -5.80
N THR A 71 16.42 1.65 -5.21
CA THR A 71 16.68 2.22 -3.89
C THR A 71 16.47 3.74 -3.90
N ASP A 72 16.38 4.35 -2.73
CA ASP A 72 16.19 5.80 -2.58
C ASP A 72 17.34 6.63 -3.19
N ASP A 73 18.54 6.05 -3.27
CA ASP A 73 19.71 6.63 -3.94
C ASP A 73 19.79 6.32 -5.45
N GLY A 74 18.78 5.66 -6.02
CA GLY A 74 18.61 5.47 -7.46
C GLY A 74 19.25 4.23 -8.07
N ARG A 75 19.84 3.33 -7.26
CA ARG A 75 20.41 2.06 -7.74
C ARG A 75 19.31 1.03 -8.00
N SER A 76 19.46 0.22 -9.05
CA SER A 76 18.52 -0.88 -9.33
C SER A 76 18.64 -1.98 -8.27
N ILE A 77 17.50 -2.48 -7.80
CA ILE A 77 17.45 -3.62 -6.89
C ILE A 77 17.39 -4.89 -7.74
N VAL A 78 18.31 -5.82 -7.48
CA VAL A 78 18.45 -7.09 -8.20
C VAL A 78 18.50 -8.25 -7.21
N PHE A 79 18.04 -9.41 -7.64
CA PHE A 79 17.96 -10.62 -6.81
C PHE A 79 18.51 -11.84 -7.56
N ASP A 80 18.96 -12.83 -6.81
CA ASP A 80 19.45 -14.09 -7.38
C ASP A 80 18.31 -15.05 -7.75
N ASN A 81 17.16 -14.92 -7.07
CA ASN A 81 15.95 -15.67 -7.38
C ASN A 81 14.67 -14.83 -7.13
N MET A 82 13.52 -15.35 -7.58
CA MET A 82 12.23 -14.68 -7.41
C MET A 82 11.79 -14.55 -5.95
N MET A 83 12.08 -15.54 -5.11
CA MET A 83 11.64 -15.56 -3.70
C MET A 83 12.32 -14.45 -2.91
N ASP A 84 13.58 -14.14 -3.19
CA ASP A 84 14.28 -13.01 -2.59
C ASP A 84 13.61 -11.66 -2.93
N GLY A 85 13.10 -11.54 -4.15
CA GLY A 85 12.31 -10.38 -4.58
C GLY A 85 11.00 -10.25 -3.79
N LEU A 86 10.29 -11.35 -3.56
CA LEU A 86 9.07 -11.37 -2.75
C LEU A 86 9.36 -11.06 -1.27
N ASN A 87 10.41 -11.66 -0.70
CA ASN A 87 10.87 -11.37 0.66
C ASN A 87 11.24 -9.90 0.84
N TYR A 88 11.85 -9.28 -0.18
CA TYR A 88 12.16 -7.85 -0.17
C TYR A 88 10.90 -6.98 -0.16
N LEU A 89 9.87 -7.34 -0.93
CA LEU A 89 8.59 -6.64 -0.92
C LEU A 89 7.95 -6.69 0.47
N GLU A 90 7.90 -7.87 1.08
CA GLU A 90 7.39 -8.07 2.44
C GLU A 90 8.14 -7.20 3.46
N LEU A 91 9.49 -7.20 3.40
CA LEU A 91 10.34 -6.36 4.27
C LEU A 91 10.04 -4.86 4.10
N LYS A 92 9.66 -4.44 2.89
CA LYS A 92 9.28 -3.05 2.58
C LYS A 92 7.83 -2.72 2.94
N GLY A 93 7.11 -3.65 3.57
CA GLY A 93 5.73 -3.47 4.00
C GLY A 93 4.70 -3.57 2.88
N TRP A 94 5.07 -4.25 1.78
CA TRP A 94 4.11 -4.62 0.74
C TRP A 94 3.42 -5.92 1.10
N GLU A 95 2.11 -5.93 0.96
CA GLU A 95 1.24 -7.08 1.17
C GLU A 95 0.64 -7.50 -0.18
N LEU A 96 0.60 -8.80 -0.45
CA LEU A 96 -0.08 -9.35 -1.62
C LEU A 96 -1.61 -9.27 -1.42
N VAL A 97 -2.30 -8.67 -2.38
CA VAL A 97 -3.77 -8.54 -2.38
C VAL A 97 -4.40 -9.60 -3.26
N PHE A 98 -3.82 -9.82 -4.44
CA PHE A 98 -4.34 -10.77 -5.42
C PHE A 98 -3.24 -11.18 -6.40
N THR A 99 -3.35 -12.42 -6.88
CA THR A 99 -2.52 -12.94 -7.97
C THR A 99 -3.43 -13.31 -9.14
N GLU A 100 -3.33 -12.58 -10.24
CA GLU A 100 -3.97 -13.04 -11.48
C GLU A 100 -3.13 -14.21 -12.02
N HIS A 101 -3.68 -15.43 -11.93
CA HIS A 101 -3.07 -16.69 -12.36
C HIS A 101 -1.85 -17.15 -11.54
N ASP A 102 -1.46 -18.42 -11.70
CA ASP A 102 -0.31 -19.10 -11.06
C ASP A 102 1.07 -18.53 -11.44
N SER A 103 1.17 -17.23 -11.77
CA SER A 103 2.38 -16.60 -12.28
C SER A 103 2.72 -15.30 -11.54
N PHE A 104 3.99 -15.13 -11.18
CA PHE A 104 4.54 -13.90 -10.58
C PHE A 104 4.67 -12.73 -11.58
N SER A 105 3.99 -12.85 -12.72
CA SER A 105 4.09 -11.91 -13.83
C SER A 105 3.22 -10.68 -13.63
N ASN A 106 2.19 -10.75 -12.78
CA ASN A 106 1.35 -9.60 -12.43
C ASN A 106 0.73 -9.78 -11.04
N LEU A 107 1.31 -9.11 -10.05
CA LEU A 107 0.92 -9.19 -8.64
C LEU A 107 0.28 -7.87 -8.23
N LEU A 108 -0.95 -7.92 -7.71
CA LEU A 108 -1.56 -6.75 -7.06
C LEU A 108 -1.06 -6.72 -5.62
N VAL A 109 -0.32 -5.66 -5.28
CA VAL A 109 0.21 -5.42 -3.94
C VAL A 109 -0.33 -4.14 -3.37
N ARG A 110 -0.31 -4.03 -2.04
CA ARG A 110 -0.60 -2.80 -1.31
C ARG A 110 0.45 -2.56 -0.24
N ARG A 111 0.74 -1.31 0.10
CA ARG A 111 1.53 -0.97 1.29
C ARG A 111 0.79 0.03 2.14
N LYS A 112 0.98 -0.06 3.46
CA LYS A 112 0.45 0.92 4.40
C LYS A 112 1.14 2.27 4.19
N VAL A 113 0.35 3.34 4.16
CA VAL A 113 0.80 4.72 3.97
C VAL A 113 0.11 5.65 4.95
N THR A 114 0.59 6.89 5.07
CA THR A 114 -0.14 7.92 5.83
C THR A 114 -1.34 8.42 5.03
N LYS A 115 -2.29 9.05 5.72
CA LYS A 115 -3.44 9.69 5.08
C LYS A 115 -2.99 10.76 4.09
N GLU A 116 -2.00 11.57 4.45
CA GLU A 116 -1.47 12.67 3.67
C GLU A 116 -0.77 12.19 2.39
N GLU A 117 -0.06 11.05 2.45
CA GLU A 117 0.51 10.42 1.26
C GLU A 117 -0.59 9.91 0.32
N LEU A 118 -1.61 9.23 0.87
CA LEU A 118 -2.72 8.74 0.07
C LEU A 118 -3.51 9.89 -0.58
N GLU A 119 -3.83 10.94 0.17
CA GLU A 119 -4.58 12.11 -0.32
C GLU A 119 -3.84 12.82 -1.46
N ARG A 120 -2.52 12.95 -1.34
CA ARG A 120 -1.68 13.52 -2.41
C ARG A 120 -1.75 12.69 -3.68
N THR A 121 -1.59 11.38 -3.59
CA THR A 121 -1.70 10.47 -4.74
C THR A 121 -3.10 10.51 -5.36
N VAL A 122 -4.15 10.45 -4.53
CA VAL A 122 -5.55 10.52 -5.00
C VAL A 122 -5.80 11.83 -5.75
N LYS A 123 -5.33 12.97 -5.21
CA LYS A 123 -5.48 14.28 -5.86
C LYS A 123 -4.75 14.36 -7.20
N GLU A 124 -3.60 13.70 -7.34
CA GLU A 124 -2.80 13.71 -8.57
C GLU A 124 -3.46 12.91 -9.70
N TYR A 125 -4.06 11.76 -9.38
CA TYR A 125 -4.53 10.79 -10.38
C TYR A 125 -6.06 10.63 -10.47
N THR A 126 -6.83 11.39 -9.69
CA THR A 126 -8.30 11.43 -9.82
C THR A 126 -8.71 12.59 -10.71
N HIS A 127 -9.51 12.27 -11.73
CA HIS A 127 -10.06 13.25 -12.67
C HIS A 127 -11.58 13.20 -12.59
N TYR A 128 -12.22 14.36 -12.73
CA TYR A 128 -13.67 14.51 -12.66
C TYR A 128 -14.18 14.98 -14.02
N GLU A 129 -15.16 14.26 -14.56
CA GLU A 129 -15.77 14.54 -15.86
C GLU A 129 -17.20 15.06 -15.67
N THR A 130 -17.61 16.04 -16.47
CA THR A 130 -18.99 16.57 -16.43
C THR A 130 -19.99 15.66 -17.12
N THR A 131 -19.52 14.84 -18.06
CA THR A 131 -20.34 13.89 -18.82
C THR A 131 -20.12 12.49 -18.27
N THR A 132 -21.21 11.80 -17.92
CA THR A 132 -21.14 10.40 -17.45
C THR A 132 -20.48 9.52 -18.52
N PRO A 133 -19.36 8.84 -18.21
CA PRO A 133 -18.72 7.94 -19.16
C PRO A 133 -19.59 6.69 -19.37
N LYS A 134 -19.65 6.19 -20.62
CA LYS A 134 -20.32 4.92 -20.91
C LYS A 134 -19.45 3.76 -20.43
N VAL A 135 -20.00 2.91 -19.57
CA VAL A 135 -19.33 1.69 -19.11
C VAL A 135 -19.20 0.72 -20.28
N GLN A 136 -18.00 0.23 -20.55
CA GLN A 136 -17.77 -0.80 -21.56
C GLN A 136 -18.12 -2.18 -20.98
N LEU A 137 -19.21 -2.76 -21.44
CA LEU A 137 -19.65 -4.09 -21.02
C LEU A 137 -18.76 -5.20 -21.58
N ASN A 138 -18.41 -6.17 -20.74
CA ASN A 138 -17.85 -7.44 -21.17
C ASN A 138 -18.94 -8.35 -21.79
N LEU A 139 -18.54 -9.48 -22.38
CA LEU A 139 -19.46 -10.35 -23.12
C LEU A 139 -20.56 -10.94 -22.21
N ALA A 140 -20.23 -11.29 -20.98
CA ALA A 140 -21.20 -11.83 -20.02
C ALA A 140 -22.24 -10.77 -19.64
N GLU A 141 -21.81 -9.55 -19.34
CA GLU A 141 -22.67 -8.41 -19.00
C GLU A 141 -23.62 -8.04 -20.15
N LYS A 142 -23.12 -8.07 -21.39
CA LYS A 142 -23.95 -7.87 -22.59
C LYS A 142 -25.02 -8.95 -22.73
N ASN A 143 -24.67 -10.21 -22.48
CA ASN A 143 -25.59 -11.33 -22.64
C ASN A 143 -26.75 -11.27 -21.64
N ILE A 144 -26.53 -10.70 -20.45
CA ILE A 144 -27.58 -10.48 -19.45
C ILE A 144 -28.20 -9.08 -19.51
N HIS A 145 -27.88 -8.30 -20.55
CA HIS A 145 -28.49 -7.00 -20.86
C HIS A 145 -28.40 -6.01 -19.69
N ILE A 146 -27.26 -6.00 -18.97
CA ILE A 146 -27.01 -4.98 -17.95
C ILE A 146 -26.87 -3.62 -18.64
N ASP A 147 -27.58 -2.64 -18.11
CA ASP A 147 -27.42 -1.23 -18.46
C ASP A 147 -26.90 -0.46 -17.24
N TYR A 148 -25.88 0.38 -17.48
CA TYR A 148 -25.28 1.27 -16.48
C TYR A 148 -25.57 2.75 -16.78
N GLU A 149 -26.64 3.04 -17.55
CA GLU A 149 -27.21 4.39 -17.71
C GLU A 149 -27.38 5.14 -16.38
#